data_AF-A0A368KVR7-F1
#
_entry.id   AF-A0A368KVR7-F1
#
_cell.length_a   1.000
_cell.length_b   1.000
_cell.length_c   1.000
_cell.angle_alpha   90.00
_cell.angle_beta   90.00
_cell.angle_gamma   90.00
#
_symmetry.space_group_name_H-M   'P 1'
#
loop_
_entity.id
_entity.type
_entity.pdbx_description
1 polymer ?
#
loop_
_entity_poly.entity_id
_entity_poly.type
_entity_poly.pdbx_seq_one_letter_code
_entity_poly.pdbx_strand_id
1 'polypeptide(L)'
;MVYTAIGRRLRYPISLATTNQHVFCRWDGDESFCFEPASQGFNAPTEDYYRKWPFPITPKQEQDYGHIRPQTQQEEFAMLAGQRANCLMDNFQFESAVEALACAKQLAPSNAIYHNSYKRGFYTAQLWNELQKFRQLSKKMPFQSAIGLAALELRGDAIETFVQM
;
A
#
# COMPACT_ATOMS: atom_id res chain seq x y z
N MET A 1 -7.36 5.01 14.37
CA MET A 1 -7.16 3.61 14.83
C MET A 1 -7.61 3.39 16.28
N VAL A 2 -7.00 4.01 17.29
CA VAL A 2 -7.36 3.79 18.72
C VAL A 2 -8.82 4.12 19.02
N TYR A 3 -9.32 5.26 18.53
CA TYR A 3 -10.70 5.69 18.75
C TYR A 3 -11.73 4.74 18.13
N THR A 4 -11.48 4.25 16.91
CA THR A 4 -12.33 3.23 16.27
C THR A 4 -12.33 1.92 17.06
N ALA A 5 -11.16 1.48 17.55
CA ALA A 5 -11.06 0.26 18.35
C ALA A 5 -11.83 0.37 19.68
N ILE A 6 -11.63 1.47 20.42
CA ILE A 6 -12.34 1.74 21.68
C ILE A 6 -13.84 1.91 21.41
N GLY A 7 -14.19 2.73 20.43
CA GLY A 7 -15.57 3.03 20.04
C GLY A 7 -16.36 1.77 19.72
N ARG A 8 -15.81 0.87 18.89
CA ARG A 8 -16.45 -0.41 18.58
C ARG A 8 -16.58 -1.31 19.80
N ARG A 9 -15.60 -1.32 20.70
CA ARG A 9 -15.70 -2.10 21.96
C ARG A 9 -16.80 -1.56 22.89
N LEU A 10 -17.08 -0.26 22.82
CA LEU A 10 -18.21 0.41 23.46
C LEU A 10 -19.50 0.37 22.63
N ARG A 11 -19.51 -0.31 21.48
CA ARG A 11 -20.64 -0.45 20.55
C ARG A 11 -21.08 0.86 19.88
N TYR A 12 -20.19 1.85 19.77
CA TYR A 12 -20.43 3.04 18.96
C TYR A 12 -20.28 2.74 17.46
N PRO A 13 -21.05 3.42 16.59
CA PRO A 13 -21.04 3.20 15.14
C PRO A 13 -19.86 3.92 14.48
N ILE A 14 -18.64 3.57 14.91
CA ILE A 14 -17.41 4.19 14.41
C ILE A 14 -16.68 3.23 13.47
N SER A 15 -16.29 3.74 12.31
CA SER A 15 -15.50 3.04 11.30
C SER A 15 -14.25 3.85 10.91
N LEU A 16 -13.29 3.19 10.25
CA LEU A 16 -12.26 3.92 9.53
C LEU A 16 -12.70 4.16 8.08
N ALA A 17 -12.24 5.26 7.52
CA ALA A 17 -12.34 5.57 6.10
C ALA A 17 -11.00 6.12 5.61
N THR A 18 -10.77 6.04 4.31
CA THR A 18 -9.49 6.40 3.70
C THR A 18 -9.65 7.44 2.60
N THR A 19 -8.58 8.16 2.35
CA THR A 19 -8.34 8.98 1.15
C THR A 19 -7.03 8.56 0.50
N ASN A 20 -6.60 9.26 -0.54
CA ASN A 20 -5.31 9.01 -1.21
C ASN A 20 -4.11 8.95 -0.24
N GLN A 21 -4.12 9.72 0.84
CA GLN A 21 -2.97 9.81 1.76
C GLN A 21 -3.34 9.88 3.24
N HIS A 22 -4.61 9.68 3.58
CA HIS A 22 -5.06 9.88 4.96
C HIS A 22 -6.09 8.85 5.39
N VAL A 23 -6.09 8.56 6.69
CA VAL A 23 -7.04 7.66 7.34
C VAL A 23 -7.75 8.45 8.42
N PHE A 24 -9.07 8.51 8.35
CA PHE A 24 -9.89 9.27 9.28
C PHE A 24 -10.98 8.37 9.90
N CYS A 25 -11.63 8.86 10.95
CA CYS A 25 -12.74 8.14 11.57
C CYS A 25 -14.07 8.64 10.98
N ARG A 26 -15.03 7.74 10.86
CA ARG A 26 -16.39 8.06 10.44
C ARG A 26 -17.37 7.56 11.48
N TRP A 27 -18.32 8.42 11.86
CA TRP A 27 -19.46 8.08 12.69
C TRP A 27 -20.66 7.85 11.78
N ASP A 28 -21.32 6.70 11.92
CA ASP A 28 -22.46 6.26 11.09
C ASP A 28 -23.67 5.90 11.99
N GLY A 29 -24.15 6.86 12.79
CA GLY A 29 -25.35 6.73 13.63
C GLY A 29 -26.58 7.35 12.97
N ASP A 30 -27.48 7.92 13.78
CA ASP A 30 -28.64 8.70 13.27
C ASP A 30 -28.18 9.88 12.39
N GLU A 31 -27.05 10.47 12.75
CA GLU A 31 -26.29 11.40 11.93
C GLU A 31 -25.00 10.73 11.44
N SER A 32 -24.51 11.16 10.28
CA SER A 32 -23.24 10.70 9.72
C SER A 32 -22.25 11.85 9.58
N PHE A 33 -21.06 11.69 10.12
CA PHE A 33 -20.00 12.69 9.98
C PHE A 33 -18.60 12.06 10.06
N CYS A 34 -17.64 12.72 9.42
CA CYS A 34 -16.24 12.36 9.52
C CYS A 34 -15.62 13.12 10.69
N PHE A 35 -14.66 12.51 11.38
CA PHE A 35 -13.92 13.18 12.44
C PHE A 35 -12.49 12.68 12.57
N GLU A 36 -11.65 13.57 13.07
CA GLU A 36 -10.26 13.30 13.35
C GLU A 36 -9.93 13.74 14.77
N PRO A 37 -9.55 12.77 15.61
CA PRO A 37 -9.02 13.07 16.93
C PRO A 37 -7.51 13.26 16.81
N ALA A 38 -7.10 14.35 16.14
CA ALA A 38 -5.71 14.72 15.94
C ALA A 38 -5.53 16.24 15.79
N SER A 39 -4.32 16.70 16.11
CA SER A 39 -3.85 18.10 16.17
C SER A 39 -4.43 18.94 17.32
N GLN A 40 -5.39 19.83 17.06
CA GLN A 40 -5.93 20.82 17.99
C GLN A 40 -7.20 20.35 18.73
N GLY A 41 -7.28 19.06 19.04
CA GLY A 41 -8.45 18.46 19.70
C GLY A 41 -9.33 17.69 18.72
N PHE A 42 -10.55 18.17 18.48
CA PHE A 42 -11.56 17.50 17.67
C PHE A 42 -11.87 18.30 16.40
N ASN A 43 -11.63 17.70 15.25
CA ASN A 43 -12.04 18.24 13.96
C ASN A 43 -13.07 17.31 13.32
N ALA A 44 -14.10 17.88 12.70
CA ALA A 44 -15.09 17.15 11.91
C ALA A 44 -15.23 17.69 10.47
N PRO A 45 -14.20 17.52 9.63
CA PRO A 45 -14.27 17.95 8.22
C PRO A 45 -15.35 17.18 7.47
N THR A 46 -15.93 17.80 6.44
CA THR A 46 -16.94 17.15 5.60
C THR A 46 -16.30 16.11 4.66
N GLU A 47 -17.10 15.20 4.12
CA GLU A 47 -16.61 14.30 3.05
C GLU A 47 -16.05 15.07 1.85
N ASP A 48 -16.70 16.17 1.49
CA ASP A 48 -16.27 17.04 0.38
C ASP A 48 -14.91 17.71 0.63
N TYR A 49 -14.57 17.93 1.90
CA TYR A 49 -13.21 18.32 2.26
C TYR A 49 -12.22 17.20 1.92
N TYR A 50 -12.50 15.95 2.32
CA TYR A 50 -11.63 14.79 2.05
C TYR A 50 -11.57 14.40 0.56
N ARG A 51 -12.59 14.71 -0.24
CA ARG A 51 -12.55 14.53 -1.70
C ARG A 51 -11.55 15.49 -2.37
N LYS A 52 -11.16 16.58 -1.71
CA LYS A 52 -10.25 17.60 -2.25
C LYS A 52 -8.87 17.57 -1.60
N TRP A 53 -8.82 17.29 -0.30
CA TRP A 53 -7.61 17.36 0.51
C TRP A 53 -7.02 15.96 0.82
N PRO A 54 -5.69 15.81 0.87
CA PRO A 54 -4.67 16.75 0.40
C PRO A 54 -4.48 16.65 -1.13
N PHE A 55 -4.95 15.56 -1.73
CA PHE A 55 -4.94 15.30 -3.17
C PHE A 55 -6.35 14.95 -3.62
N PRO A 56 -6.90 15.62 -4.64
CA PRO A 56 -8.25 15.36 -5.13
C PRO A 56 -8.48 13.89 -5.46
N ILE A 57 -9.63 13.37 -5.06
CA ILE A 57 -10.09 12.02 -5.36
C ILE A 57 -11.04 12.11 -6.55
N THR A 58 -10.72 11.42 -7.64
CA THR A 58 -11.64 11.27 -8.77
C THR A 58 -12.74 10.27 -8.43
N PRO A 59 -13.93 10.35 -9.06
CA PRO A 59 -15.01 9.37 -8.83
C PRO A 59 -14.56 7.91 -9.05
N LYS A 60 -13.68 7.71 -10.05
CA LYS A 60 -13.09 6.39 -10.32
C LYS A 60 -12.19 5.91 -9.18
N GLN A 61 -11.37 6.78 -8.60
CA GLN A 61 -10.53 6.41 -7.45
C GLN A 61 -11.38 6.15 -6.20
N GLU A 62 -12.42 6.95 -5.97
CA GLU A 62 -13.35 6.73 -4.84
C GLU A 62 -13.95 5.33 -4.91
N GLN A 63 -14.36 4.90 -6.10
CA GLN A 63 -14.86 3.56 -6.37
C GLN A 63 -13.78 2.47 -6.28
N ASP A 64 -12.70 2.59 -7.06
CA ASP A 64 -11.67 1.55 -7.21
C ASP A 64 -10.87 1.31 -5.92
N TYR A 65 -10.73 2.34 -5.10
CA TYR A 65 -9.91 2.31 -3.89
C TYR A 65 -10.75 2.26 -2.61
N GLY A 66 -12.07 2.39 -2.72
CA GLY A 66 -12.99 2.39 -1.60
C GLY A 66 -12.78 3.57 -0.65
N HIS A 67 -12.43 4.74 -1.17
CA HIS A 67 -12.24 5.94 -0.36
C HIS A 67 -13.58 6.51 0.14
N ILE A 68 -13.50 7.36 1.18
CA ILE A 68 -14.60 8.12 1.81
C ILE A 68 -15.65 7.28 2.56
N ARG A 69 -15.94 6.07 2.10
CA ARG A 69 -16.86 5.13 2.73
C ARG A 69 -16.26 4.43 3.95
N PRO A 70 -17.11 3.93 4.87
CA PRO A 70 -16.66 3.03 5.93
C PRO A 70 -15.95 1.79 5.35
N GLN A 71 -14.83 1.44 5.98
CA GLN A 71 -14.10 0.21 5.71
C GLN A 71 -14.67 -0.93 6.55
N THR A 72 -14.69 -2.13 5.98
CA THR A 72 -14.90 -3.36 6.74
C THR A 72 -13.65 -3.68 7.58
N GLN A 73 -13.78 -4.53 8.61
CA GLN A 73 -12.62 -4.96 9.41
C GLN A 73 -11.53 -5.63 8.55
N GLN A 74 -11.93 -6.37 7.51
CA GLN A 74 -11.01 -7.01 6.58
C GLN A 74 -10.24 -5.98 5.75
N GLU A 75 -10.90 -4.93 5.27
CA GLU A 75 -10.27 -3.85 4.52
C GLU A 75 -9.36 -2.98 5.39
N GLU A 76 -9.73 -2.76 6.66
CA GLU A 76 -8.85 -2.08 7.63
C GLU A 76 -7.58 -2.89 7.87
N PHE A 77 -7.69 -4.21 7.96
CA PHE A 77 -6.51 -5.06 8.09
C PHE A 77 -5.66 -5.05 6.80
N ALA A 78 -6.29 -5.04 5.63
CA ALA A 78 -5.59 -4.86 4.36
C ALA A 78 -4.78 -3.55 4.33
N MET A 79 -5.39 -2.45 4.78
CA MET A 79 -4.73 -1.15 4.89
C MET A 79 -3.54 -1.18 5.84
N LEU A 80 -3.66 -1.82 7.00
CA LEU A 80 -2.55 -2.01 7.95
C LEU A 80 -1.40 -2.82 7.35
N ALA A 81 -1.72 -3.92 6.64
CA ALA A 81 -0.73 -4.72 5.93
C ALA A 81 -0.02 -3.89 4.85
N GLY A 82 -0.76 -3.07 4.10
CA GLY A 82 -0.19 -2.12 3.13
C GLY A 82 0.72 -1.06 3.78
N GLN A 83 0.32 -0.49 4.92
CA GLN A 83 1.16 0.45 5.68
C GLN A 83 2.45 -0.21 6.18
N ARG A 84 2.35 -1.43 6.72
CA ARG A 84 3.52 -2.22 7.12
C ARG A 84 4.46 -2.45 5.93
N ALA A 85 3.91 -2.79 4.76
CA ALA A 85 4.70 -2.96 3.56
C ALA A 85 5.46 -1.69 3.18
N ASN A 86 4.84 -0.51 3.25
CA ASN A 86 5.54 0.75 3.00
C ASN A 86 6.73 0.93 3.94
N CYS A 87 6.55 0.70 5.25
CA CYS A 87 7.67 0.76 6.20
C CYS A 87 8.79 -0.24 5.85
N LEU A 88 8.45 -1.45 5.41
CA LEU A 88 9.43 -2.47 5.01
C LEU A 88 10.19 -2.05 3.74
N MET A 89 9.49 -1.46 2.76
CA MET A 89 10.09 -0.88 1.55
C MET A 89 11.09 0.23 1.90
N ASP A 90 10.70 1.15 2.79
CA ASP A 90 11.55 2.27 3.23
C ASP A 90 12.81 1.79 3.97
N ASN A 91 12.78 0.58 4.52
CA ASN A 91 13.92 -0.08 5.19
C ASN A 91 14.64 -1.11 4.31
N PHE A 92 14.39 -1.12 2.99
CA PHE A 92 15.00 -2.05 2.03
C PHE A 92 14.73 -3.54 2.31
N GLN A 93 13.72 -3.86 3.12
CA GLN A 93 13.28 -5.22 3.43
C GLN A 93 12.27 -5.71 2.40
N PHE A 94 12.70 -5.78 1.13
CA PHE A 94 11.80 -5.95 -0.02
C PHE A 94 11.03 -7.27 -0.03
N GLU A 95 11.65 -8.38 0.38
CA GLU A 95 10.97 -9.69 0.44
C GLU A 95 9.78 -9.65 1.41
N SER A 96 10.01 -9.20 2.64
CA SER A 96 8.95 -9.04 3.64
C SER A 96 7.90 -7.99 3.22
N ALA A 97 8.31 -6.96 2.47
CA ALA A 97 7.36 -5.99 1.93
C ALA A 97 6.40 -6.64 0.92
N VAL A 98 6.91 -7.51 0.05
CA VAL A 98 6.10 -8.27 -0.92
C VAL A 98 5.11 -9.19 -0.20
N GLU A 99 5.51 -9.87 0.87
CA GLU A 99 4.62 -10.70 1.69
C GLU A 99 3.47 -9.86 2.31
N ALA A 100 3.80 -8.71 2.88
CA ALA A 100 2.80 -7.82 3.45
C ALA A 100 1.82 -7.27 2.39
N LEU A 101 2.31 -6.96 1.18
CA LEU A 101 1.47 -6.54 0.04
C LEU A 101 0.61 -7.69 -0.48
N ALA A 102 1.13 -8.92 -0.49
CA ALA A 102 0.36 -10.10 -0.86
C ALA A 102 -0.81 -10.30 0.11
N CYS A 103 -0.57 -10.14 1.41
CA CYS A 103 -1.61 -10.18 2.43
C CYS A 103 -2.67 -9.09 2.21
N ALA A 104 -2.26 -7.83 1.98
CA ALA A 104 -3.20 -6.73 1.68
C ALA A 104 -4.07 -7.02 0.45
N LYS A 105 -3.46 -7.53 -0.64
CA LYS A 105 -4.15 -7.92 -1.87
C LYS A 105 -5.12 -9.07 -1.63
N GLN A 106 -4.77 -10.06 -0.82
CA GLN A 106 -5.67 -11.19 -0.49
C GLN A 106 -6.86 -10.72 0.35
N LEU A 107 -6.64 -9.81 1.31
CA LEU A 107 -7.69 -9.30 2.19
C LEU A 107 -8.67 -8.37 1.45
N ALA A 108 -8.21 -7.58 0.49
CA ALA A 108 -9.05 -6.66 -0.28
C ALA A 108 -8.77 -6.78 -1.79
N PRO A 109 -9.19 -7.88 -2.44
CA PRO A 109 -8.78 -8.22 -3.81
C PRO A 109 -9.36 -7.31 -4.89
N SER A 110 -10.49 -6.65 -4.62
CA SER A 110 -11.12 -5.67 -5.51
C SER A 110 -10.48 -4.28 -5.41
N ASN A 111 -9.67 -4.03 -4.39
CA ASN A 111 -9.04 -2.73 -4.20
C ASN A 111 -7.79 -2.60 -5.08
N ALA A 112 -7.87 -1.71 -6.06
CA ALA A 112 -6.82 -1.55 -7.05
C ALA A 112 -5.50 -1.03 -6.46
N ILE A 113 -5.50 -0.33 -5.31
CA ILE A 113 -4.27 0.10 -4.63
C ILE A 113 -3.40 -1.10 -4.28
N TYR A 114 -3.97 -2.14 -3.66
CA TYR A 114 -3.18 -3.29 -3.20
C TYR A 114 -2.73 -4.15 -4.37
N HIS A 115 -3.52 -4.25 -5.42
CA HIS A 115 -3.13 -4.96 -6.63
C HIS A 115 -1.92 -4.28 -7.32
N ASN A 116 -1.97 -2.96 -7.47
CA ASN A 116 -0.89 -2.18 -8.07
C ASN A 116 0.36 -2.15 -7.18
N SER A 117 0.16 -1.99 -5.87
CA SER A 117 1.26 -1.95 -4.90
C SER A 117 1.98 -3.29 -4.83
N TYR A 118 1.27 -4.41 -4.85
CA TYR A 118 1.87 -5.75 -4.91
C TYR A 118 2.75 -5.93 -6.16
N LYS A 119 2.24 -5.58 -7.34
CA LYS A 119 3.02 -5.65 -8.60
C LYS A 119 4.30 -4.81 -8.49
N ARG A 120 4.18 -3.56 -8.03
CA ARG A 120 5.33 -2.65 -7.85
C ARG A 120 6.34 -3.21 -6.84
N GLY A 121 5.87 -3.71 -5.70
CA GLY A 121 6.71 -4.31 -4.66
C GLY A 121 7.49 -5.51 -5.20
N PHE A 122 6.80 -6.40 -5.93
CA PHE A 122 7.42 -7.59 -6.53
C PHE A 122 8.56 -7.21 -7.49
N TYR A 123 8.31 -6.31 -8.44
CA TYR A 123 9.36 -5.85 -9.38
C TYR A 123 10.50 -5.14 -8.67
N THR A 124 10.22 -4.38 -7.60
CA THR A 124 11.26 -3.70 -6.83
C THR A 124 12.16 -4.70 -6.11
N ALA A 125 11.58 -5.75 -5.51
CA ALA A 125 12.33 -6.82 -4.88
C ALA A 125 13.23 -7.57 -5.88
N GLN A 126 12.69 -7.89 -7.06
CA GLN A 126 13.46 -8.53 -8.13
C GLN A 126 14.63 -7.66 -8.57
N LEU A 127 14.38 -6.39 -8.88
CA LEU A 127 15.43 -5.45 -9.29
C LEU A 127 16.49 -5.28 -8.20
N TRP A 128 16.08 -5.24 -6.93
CA TRP A 128 17.01 -5.17 -5.81
C TRP A 128 17.94 -6.38 -5.76
N ASN A 129 17.40 -7.58 -5.95
CA ASN A 129 18.19 -8.81 -5.97
C ASN A 129 19.21 -8.80 -7.12
N GLU A 130 18.81 -8.37 -8.32
CA GLU A 130 19.71 -8.21 -9.45
C GLU A 130 20.81 -7.17 -9.18
N LEU A 131 20.47 -6.05 -8.55
CA LEU A 131 21.46 -5.04 -8.15
C LEU A 131 22.45 -5.60 -7.12
N GLN A 132 22.01 -6.43 -6.17
CA GLN A 132 22.92 -7.08 -5.22
C GLN A 132 23.85 -8.07 -5.91
N LYS A 133 23.34 -8.89 -6.85
CA LYS A 133 24.16 -9.80 -7.67
C LYS A 133 25.22 -9.02 -8.46
N PHE A 134 24.80 -7.98 -9.17
CA PHE A 134 25.71 -7.11 -9.93
C PHE A 134 26.78 -6.48 -9.04
N ARG A 135 26.40 -5.99 -7.85
CA ARG A 135 27.32 -5.43 -6.86
C ARG A 135 28.36 -6.45 -6.37
N GLN A 136 28.01 -7.73 -6.29
CA GLN A 136 28.95 -8.78 -5.95
C GLN A 136 29.90 -9.10 -7.11
N LEU A 137 29.39 -9.14 -8.34
CA LEU A 137 30.20 -9.36 -9.54
C LEU A 137 31.23 -8.24 -9.73
N SER A 138 30.82 -6.98 -9.62
CA SER A 138 31.71 -5.82 -9.82
C SER A 138 32.84 -5.72 -8.78
N LYS A 139 32.73 -6.41 -7.63
CA LYS A 139 33.84 -6.56 -6.67
C LYS A 139 34.88 -7.60 -7.11
N LYS A 140 34.51 -8.53 -7.99
CA LYS A 140 35.32 -9.69 -8.39
C LYS A 140 35.94 -9.53 -9.78
N MET A 141 35.46 -8.61 -10.59
CA MET A 141 35.93 -8.42 -11.97
C MET A 141 35.81 -6.97 -12.42
N PRO A 142 36.49 -6.57 -13.51
CA PRO A 142 36.35 -5.24 -14.09
C PRO A 142 34.90 -4.89 -14.41
N PHE A 143 34.54 -3.63 -14.23
CA PHE A 143 33.17 -3.14 -14.39
C PHE A 143 32.55 -3.48 -15.76
N GLN A 144 33.32 -3.37 -16.86
CA GLN A 144 32.80 -3.73 -18.19
C GLN A 144 32.44 -5.22 -18.30
N SER A 145 33.24 -6.09 -17.67
CA SER A 145 32.98 -7.54 -17.63
C SER A 145 31.75 -7.86 -16.78
N ALA A 146 31.58 -7.19 -15.63
CA ALA A 146 30.41 -7.35 -14.78
C ALA A 146 29.12 -6.90 -15.47
N ILE A 147 29.15 -5.81 -16.24
CA ILE A 147 28.01 -5.37 -17.06
C ILE A 147 27.69 -6.40 -18.14
N GLY A 148 28.69 -6.90 -18.85
CA GLY A 148 28.51 -7.87 -19.93
C GLY A 148 27.82 -9.15 -19.43
N LEU A 149 28.25 -9.68 -18.29
CA LEU A 149 27.65 -10.85 -17.65
C LEU A 149 26.22 -10.60 -17.17
N ALA A 150 25.97 -9.51 -16.44
CA ALA A 150 24.62 -9.18 -15.97
C ALA A 150 23.63 -8.96 -17.13
N ALA A 151 24.08 -8.36 -18.24
CA ALA A 151 23.25 -8.16 -19.43
C ALA A 151 22.90 -9.48 -20.16
N LEU A 152 23.75 -10.50 -20.07
CA LEU A 152 23.48 -11.83 -20.62
C LEU A 152 22.46 -12.58 -19.75
N GLU A 153 22.60 -12.54 -18.42
CA GLU A 153 21.67 -13.16 -17.47
C GLU A 153 20.26 -12.56 -17.58
N LEU A 154 20.15 -11.22 -17.61
CA LEU A 154 18.86 -10.53 -17.78
C LEU A 154 18.16 -10.88 -19.10
N ARG A 155 18.91 -11.17 -20.17
CA ARG A 155 18.33 -11.61 -21.45
C ARG A 155 17.82 -13.05 -21.40
N GLY A 156 18.45 -13.92 -20.61
CA GLY A 156 17.98 -15.29 -20.39
C GLY A 156 16.65 -15.32 -19.64
N ASP A 157 16.58 -14.61 -18.50
CA ASP A 157 15.39 -14.58 -17.63
C ASP A 157 14.18 -13.88 -18.29
N ALA A 158 14.42 -12.86 -19.12
CA ALA A 158 13.37 -12.16 -19.85
C ALA A 158 12.67 -13.06 -20.89
N ILE A 159 13.38 -14.03 -21.46
CA ILE A 159 12.82 -15.00 -22.41
C ILE A 159 11.94 -16.02 -21.67
N GLU A 160 12.37 -16.51 -20.50
CA GLU A 160 11.58 -17.49 -19.73
C GLU A 160 10.32 -16.87 -19.09
N THR A 161 10.41 -15.64 -18.61
CA THR A 161 9.27 -14.95 -17.97
C THR A 161 8.16 -14.63 -18.99
N PHE A 162 8.51 -14.34 -20.26
CA PHE A 162 7.53 -14.09 -21.33
C PHE A 162 6.79 -15.36 -21.80
N VAL A 163 7.36 -16.55 -21.54
CA VAL A 163 6.76 -17.83 -21.92
C VAL A 163 5.78 -18.33 -20.85
N GLN A 164 5.81 -17.78 -19.64
CA GLN A 164 4.98 -18.23 -18.50
C GLN A 164 3.85 -17.27 -18.10
N MET A 165 3.68 -16.12 -18.76
CA MET A 165 2.56 -15.18 -18.58
C MET A 165 1.48 -15.39 -19.65
#